data_AF-A0A429INV4-F1
#
_entry.id   AF-A0A429INV4-F1
#
_cell.length_a   1.000
_cell.length_b   1.000
_cell.length_c   1.000
_cell.angle_alpha   90.00
_cell.angle_beta   90.00
_cell.angle_gamma   90.00
#
_symmetry.space_group_name_H-M   'P 1'
#
loop_
_entity.id
_entity.type
_entity.pdbx_description
1 polymer ?
#
loop_
_entity_poly.entity_id
_entity_poly.type
_entity_poly.pdbx_seq_one_letter_code
_entity_poly.pdbx_strand_id
1 'polypeptide(L)'
;MLIAFALTPMGVEENGAAYVADAIKIIRESGLPNRSDSMYTMIEGDWDEVMDVVKRATEAVAARVPRVQVSIRADVWPGMDRPLDGKIAMLEQRVAQNAAAADALDGSAAATDADASGVPATGAPGGPAAGAEPTP
;
A
#
# COMPACT_ATOMS: atom_id res chain seq x y z
N MET A 1 9.05 16.11 5.14
CA MET A 1 9.54 14.86 4.50
C MET A 1 9.18 13.67 5.40
N LEU A 2 9.18 12.44 4.87
CA LEU A 2 9.06 11.22 5.67
C LEU A 2 10.27 10.32 5.45
N ILE A 3 10.87 9.82 6.52
CA ILE A 3 11.84 8.71 6.43
C ILE A 3 11.29 7.48 7.11
N ALA A 4 11.75 6.31 6.67
CA ALA A 4 11.70 5.05 7.41
C ALA A 4 13.15 4.56 7.56
N PHE A 5 13.59 4.29 8.79
CA PHE A 5 14.95 3.80 9.02
C PHE A 5 15.00 2.68 10.06
N ALA A 6 16.04 1.87 9.97
CA ALA A 6 16.32 0.77 10.87
C ALA A 6 17.79 0.78 11.28
N LEU A 7 18.05 0.41 12.52
CA LEU A 7 19.38 0.25 13.10
C LEU A 7 19.60 -1.23 13.40
N THR A 8 20.61 -1.82 12.77
CA THR A 8 20.97 -3.23 12.97
C THR A 8 22.30 -3.29 13.71
N PRO A 9 22.29 -3.60 15.02
CA PRO A 9 23.51 -3.87 15.77
C PRO A 9 24.19 -5.13 15.24
N MET A 10 25.50 -5.08 15.02
CA MET A 10 26.28 -6.20 14.48
C MET A 10 27.37 -6.62 15.46
N GLY A 11 27.64 -7.93 15.55
CA GLY A 11 28.71 -8.48 16.39
C GLY A 11 28.36 -8.54 17.89
N VAL A 12 27.08 -8.69 18.22
CA VAL A 12 26.55 -8.82 19.58
C VAL A 12 25.56 -9.99 19.70
N GLU A 13 25.24 -10.42 20.92
CA GLU A 13 24.29 -11.51 21.21
C GLU A 13 22.84 -11.18 20.80
N GLU A 14 22.00 -12.21 20.78
CA GLU A 14 20.70 -12.29 20.07
C GLU A 14 19.58 -11.36 20.58
N ASN A 15 19.84 -10.49 21.57
CA ASN A 15 18.85 -9.54 22.08
C ASN A 15 18.98 -8.13 21.45
N GLY A 16 18.64 -8.02 20.17
CA GLY A 16 18.69 -6.76 19.41
C GLY A 16 17.90 -5.61 20.06
N ALA A 17 16.77 -5.91 20.70
CA ALA A 17 15.90 -4.93 21.36
C ALA A 17 16.62 -4.14 22.47
N ALA A 18 17.50 -4.80 23.24
CA ALA A 18 18.24 -4.16 24.32
C ALA A 18 19.22 -3.09 23.82
N TYR A 19 19.72 -3.22 22.59
CA TYR A 19 20.65 -2.27 21.97
C TYR A 19 19.95 -1.09 21.29
N VAL A 20 18.71 -1.26 20.83
CA VAL A 20 17.95 -0.21 20.13
C VAL A 20 17.03 0.61 21.04
N ALA A 21 16.79 0.17 22.28
CA ALA A 21 15.90 0.86 23.21
C ALA A 21 16.27 2.34 23.45
N ASP A 22 17.56 2.65 23.60
CA ASP A 22 18.05 4.02 23.80
C ASP A 22 17.82 4.89 22.56
N ALA A 23 17.96 4.31 21.36
CA ALA A 23 17.65 4.99 20.11
C ALA A 23 16.16 5.35 20.02
N ILE A 24 15.27 4.41 20.38
CA ILE A 24 13.81 4.67 20.39
C ILE A 24 13.45 5.78 21.37
N LYS A 25 14.10 5.84 22.54
CA LYS A 25 13.92 6.93 23.51
C LYS A 25 14.26 8.28 22.88
N ILE A 26 15.43 8.40 22.25
CA ILE A 26 15.88 9.61 21.56
C ILE A 26 14.91 10.06 20.48
N ILE A 27 14.37 9.12 19.70
CA ILE A 27 13.38 9.42 18.64
C ILE A 27 12.10 9.98 19.25
N ARG A 28 11.59 9.37 20.33
CA ARG A 28 10.37 9.84 21.00
C ARG A 28 10.55 11.21 21.68
N GLU A 29 11.73 11.46 22.24
CA GLU A 29 12.08 12.74 22.88
C GLU A 29 12.36 13.86 21.88
N SER A 30 12.48 13.56 20.58
CA SER A 30 12.73 14.57 19.54
C SER A 30 11.57 15.57 19.36
N GLY A 31 10.36 15.21 19.78
CA GLY A 31 9.14 15.99 19.53
C GLY A 31 8.62 15.91 18.09
N LEU A 32 9.36 15.27 17.17
CA LEU A 32 8.91 15.05 15.79
C LEU A 32 7.84 13.95 15.72
N PRO A 33 6.85 14.05 14.82
CA PRO A 33 5.91 12.97 14.58
C PRO A 33 6.68 11.71 14.14
N ASN A 34 6.46 10.60 14.85
CA ASN A 34 7.16 9.35 14.62
C ASN A 34 6.27 8.13 14.89
N ARG A 35 6.61 7.01 14.27
CA ARG A 35 5.95 5.72 14.47
C ARG A 35 6.97 4.60 14.30
N SER A 36 7.07 3.70 15.27
CA SER A 36 7.85 2.47 15.16
C SER A 36 6.95 1.28 14.87
N ASP A 37 7.39 0.41 13.96
CA ASP A 37 6.80 -0.90 13.71
C ASP A 37 7.86 -2.02 13.87
N SER A 38 7.53 -3.25 13.48
CA SER A 38 8.41 -4.41 13.64
C SER A 38 9.67 -4.36 12.77
N MET A 39 9.72 -3.53 11.74
CA MET A 39 10.77 -3.51 10.73
C MET A 39 11.51 -2.17 10.69
N TYR A 40 10.82 -1.05 10.92
CA TYR A 40 11.36 0.30 10.80
C TYR A 40 10.81 1.25 11.87
N THR A 41 11.52 2.35 12.07
CA THR A 41 10.97 3.57 12.68
C THR A 41 10.85 4.65 11.63
N MET A 42 9.67 5.25 11.56
CA MET A 42 9.37 6.36 10.67
C MET A 42 9.38 7.69 11.44
N ILE A 43 9.91 8.73 10.80
CA ILE A 43 9.97 10.10 11.36
C ILE A 43 9.60 11.08 10.26
N GLU A 44 8.76 12.04 10.62
CA GLU A 44 8.37 13.17 9.78
C GLU A 44 9.05 14.46 10.26
N GLY A 45 9.48 15.29 9.31
CA GLY A 45 10.05 16.61 9.60
C GLY A 45 10.87 17.16 8.44
N ASP A 46 11.67 18.18 8.72
CA ASP A 46 12.63 18.75 7.78
C ASP A 46 13.93 17.94 7.71
N TRP A 47 14.65 18.06 6.59
CA TRP A 47 15.82 17.23 6.27
C TRP A 47 16.82 17.17 7.43
N ASP A 48 17.22 18.34 7.91
CA ASP A 48 18.23 18.46 8.94
C ASP A 48 17.75 17.97 10.30
N GLU A 49 16.50 18.25 10.68
CA GLU A 49 15.93 17.82 11.96
C GLU A 49 15.83 16.30 12.05
N VAL A 50 15.32 15.68 11.00
CA VAL A 50 15.14 14.23 10.95
C VAL A 50 16.50 13.53 10.90
N MET A 51 17.44 14.01 10.10
CA MET A 51 18.77 13.42 10.01
C MET A 51 19.58 13.61 11.31
N ASP A 52 19.37 14.71 12.04
CA ASP A 52 19.93 14.88 13.39
C ASP A 52 19.39 13.82 14.37
N VAL A 53 18.08 13.54 14.35
CA VAL A 53 17.50 12.47 15.17
C VAL A 53 18.09 11.11 14.80
N VAL A 54 18.18 10.78 13.51
CA VAL A 54 18.78 9.52 13.03
C VAL A 54 20.23 9.40 13.48
N LYS A 55 21.00 10.49 13.40
CA LYS A 55 22.39 10.52 13.84
C LYS A 55 22.50 10.23 15.34
N ARG A 56 21.78 10.97 16.19
CA ARG A 56 21.79 10.76 17.65
C ARG A 56 21.33 9.35 18.03
N ALA A 57 20.29 8.84 17.38
CA ALA A 57 19.82 7.47 17.56
C ALA A 57 20.90 6.44 17.19
N THR A 58 21.57 6.64 16.06
CA THR A 58 22.67 5.78 15.61
C THR A 58 23.85 5.79 16.58
N GLU A 59 24.26 6.98 17.04
CA GLU A 59 25.37 7.15 17.99
C GLU A 59 25.09 6.46 19.33
N ALA A 60 23.84 6.51 19.82
CA ALA A 60 23.44 5.80 21.03
C ALA A 60 23.60 4.28 20.92
N VAL A 61 23.26 3.70 19.76
CA VAL A 61 23.49 2.26 19.53
C VAL A 61 24.98 1.97 19.35
N ALA A 62 25.69 2.80 18.56
CA ALA A 62 27.11 2.62 18.25
C ALA A 62 28.01 2.70 19.49
N ALA A 63 27.59 3.41 20.54
CA ALA A 63 28.29 3.42 21.83
C ALA A 63 28.30 2.05 22.54
N ARG A 64 27.42 1.11 22.13
CA ARG A 64 27.19 -0.17 22.82
C ARG A 64 27.62 -1.38 22.01
N VAL A 65 27.88 -1.23 20.71
CA VAL A 65 28.15 -2.34 19.78
C VAL A 65 29.32 -2.00 18.84
N PRO A 66 30.09 -2.99 18.35
CA PRO A 66 31.26 -2.70 17.53
C PRO A 66 30.92 -2.12 16.15
N ARG A 67 29.70 -2.37 15.64
CA ARG A 67 29.22 -1.82 14.38
C ARG A 67 27.69 -1.74 14.35
N VAL A 68 27.17 -0.64 13.79
CA VAL A 68 25.74 -0.47 13.49
C VAL A 68 25.60 -0.36 11.97
N GLN A 69 24.75 -1.18 11.38
CA GLN A 69 24.29 -0.95 10.01
C GLN A 69 23.02 -0.09 10.08
N VAL A 70 22.99 0.98 9.28
CA VAL A 70 21.86 1.89 9.19
C VAL A 70 21.25 1.78 7.80
N SER A 71 19.95 1.49 7.74
CA SER A 71 19.18 1.47 6.50
C SER A 71 18.18 2.62 6.53
N ILE A 72 18.19 3.48 5.52
CA ILE A 72 17.30 4.65 5.44
C ILE A 72 16.59 4.63 4.09
N ARG A 73 15.26 4.77 4.11
CA ARG A 73 14.45 5.13 2.96
C ARG A 73 13.84 6.50 3.23
N ALA A 74 14.11 7.45 2.33
CA ALA A 74 13.56 8.79 2.42
C ALA A 74 12.55 9.03 1.30
N ASP A 75 11.44 9.66 1.65
CA ASP A 75 10.48 10.20 0.71
C ASP A 75 10.41 11.71 0.87
N VAL A 76 10.88 12.40 -0.17
CA VAL A 76 10.95 13.87 -0.25
C VAL A 76 9.86 14.32 -1.21
N TRP A 77 8.67 14.53 -0.65
CA TRP A 77 7.50 14.98 -1.39
C TRP A 77 7.07 16.38 -0.93
N PRO A 78 7.41 17.43 -1.70
CA PRO A 78 6.96 18.79 -1.41
C PRO A 78 5.42 18.90 -1.43
N GLY A 79 4.85 19.56 -0.43
CA GLY A 79 3.42 19.84 -0.34
C GLY A 79 2.57 18.71 0.26
N MET A 80 3.16 17.58 0.63
CA MET A 80 2.45 16.54 1.38
C MET A 80 2.35 16.93 2.86
N ASP A 81 1.13 17.22 3.34
CA ASP A 81 0.85 17.45 4.76
C ASP A 81 0.78 16.12 5.52
N ARG A 82 1.38 16.08 6.71
CA ARG A 82 1.39 14.92 7.62
C ARG A 82 1.60 13.57 6.93
N PRO A 83 2.68 13.38 6.16
CA PRO A 83 2.91 12.19 5.35
C PRO A 83 2.83 10.85 6.11
N LEU A 84 3.05 10.80 7.43
CA LEU A 84 2.82 9.57 8.21
C LEU A 84 1.38 9.05 8.08
N ASP A 85 0.40 9.92 8.31
CA ASP A 85 -1.02 9.55 8.31
C ASP A 85 -1.68 9.83 6.98
N GLY A 86 -1.32 10.94 6.33
CA GLY A 86 -1.91 11.37 5.06
C GLY A 86 -1.68 10.36 3.93
N LYS A 87 -0.52 9.69 3.90
CA LYS A 87 -0.24 8.66 2.90
C LYS A 87 -1.09 7.41 3.09
N ILE A 88 -1.29 7.00 4.35
CA ILE A 88 -2.14 5.87 4.67
C ILE A 88 -3.59 6.21 4.35
N ALA A 89 -4.07 7.40 4.72
CA ALA A 89 -5.42 7.85 4.38
C ALA A 89 -5.67 7.84 2.85
N MET A 90 -4.71 8.35 2.06
CA MET A 90 -4.79 8.32 0.60
C MET A 90 -4.81 6.90 0.04
N LEU A 91 -4.00 5.99 0.61
CA LEU A 91 -3.99 4.57 0.23
C LEU A 91 -5.33 3.91 0.53
N GLU A 92 -5.85 4.04 1.75
CA GLU A 92 -7.12 3.42 2.17
C GLU A 92 -8.29 3.93 1.33
N GLN A 93 -8.30 5.22 1.00
CA GLN A 93 -9.30 5.78 0.07
C GLN A 93 -9.23 5.09 -1.31
N ARG A 94 -8.02 4.86 -1.83
CA ARG A 94 -7.83 4.17 -3.12
C ARG A 94 -8.26 2.71 -3.04
N VAL A 95 -7.93 2.02 -1.95
CA VAL A 95 -8.35 0.62 -1.71
C VAL A 95 -9.87 0.51 -1.74
N ALA A 96 -10.57 1.40 -1.01
CA ALA A 96 -12.03 1.41 -0.98
C ALA A 96 -12.66 1.70 -2.36
N GLN A 97 -12.09 2.65 -3.12
CA GLN A 97 -12.56 2.94 -4.49
C GLN A 97 -12.41 1.75 -5.43
N ASN A 98 -11.29 1.02 -5.32
CA ASN A 98 -11.04 -0.16 -6.15
C ASN A 98 -12.00 -1.31 -5.81
N ALA A 99 -12.32 -1.49 -4.52
CA ALA A 99 -13.31 -2.49 -4.08
C ALA A 99 -14.71 -2.17 -4.63
N ALA A 100 -15.17 -0.91 -4.49
CA ALA A 100 -16.47 -0.49 -5.01
C ALA A 100 -16.58 -0.63 -6.54
N ALA A 101 -15.48 -0.37 -7.27
CA ALA A 101 -15.45 -0.56 -8.71
C ALA A 101 -15.53 -2.05 -9.11
N ALA A 102 -14.90 -2.94 -8.34
CA ALA A 102 -15.00 -4.39 -8.56
C ALA A 102 -16.44 -4.90 -8.32
N ASP A 103 -17.08 -4.47 -7.23
CA ASP A 103 -18.46 -4.88 -6.90
C ASP A 103 -19.47 -4.42 -7.98
N ALA A 104 -19.27 -3.23 -8.57
CA ALA A 104 -20.12 -2.72 -9.64
C ALA A 104 -19.98 -3.52 -10.95
N LEU A 105 -18.79 -4.05 -11.24
CA LEU A 105 -18.54 -4.91 -12.39
C LEU A 105 -19.17 -6.29 -12.21
N ASP A 106 -19.06 -6.88 -11.02
CA ASP A 106 -19.66 -8.18 -10.70
C ASP A 106 -21.20 -8.10 -10.70
N GLY A 107 -21.78 -7.01 -10.19
CA GLY A 107 -23.23 -6.76 -10.23
C GLY A 107 -23.79 -6.52 -11.65
N SER A 108 -22.97 -5.98 -12.56
CA SER A 108 -23.33 -5.80 -13.97
C SER A 108 -23.43 -7.12 -14.74
N ALA A 109 -22.63 -8.13 -14.39
CA ALA A 109 -22.66 -9.44 -15.05
C ALA A 109 -23.89 -10.27 -14.64
N ALA A 110 -24.41 -10.08 -13.43
CA ALA A 110 -25.62 -10.76 -12.96
C ALA A 110 -26.93 -10.22 -13.57
N ALA A 111 -26.91 -9.01 -14.15
CA ALA A 111 -28.11 -8.37 -14.69
C ALA A 111 -28.43 -8.74 -16.15
N THR A 112 -27.52 -9.39 -16.89
CA THR A 112 -27.67 -9.65 -18.33
C THR A 112 -28.35 -10.97 -18.71
N ASP A 113 -28.62 -11.86 -17.75
CA ASP A 113 -29.21 -13.20 -18.03
C ASP A 113 -30.75 -13.26 -17.89
N ALA A 114 -31.43 -12.14 -17.60
CA ALA A 114 -32.86 -12.15 -17.26
C ALA A 114 -33.84 -11.85 -18.41
N ASP A 115 -33.39 -11.62 -19.65
CA ASP A 115 -34.28 -11.18 -20.77
C ASP A 115 -34.22 -12.06 -22.03
N ALA A 116 -34.00 -13.36 -21.88
CA ALA A 116 -33.96 -14.29 -23.02
C ALA A 116 -34.90 -15.50 -22.86
N SER A 117 -36.21 -15.28 -22.74
CA SER A 117 -37.23 -16.28 -23.16
C SER A 117 -38.65 -15.73 -23.26
N GLY A 118 -38.85 -14.63 -24.00
CA GLY A 118 -40.16 -14.24 -24.51
C GLY A 118 -40.31 -14.62 -25.99
N VAL A 119 -40.70 -15.85 -26.30
CA VAL A 119 -40.97 -16.28 -27.69
C VAL A 119 -42.45 -16.01 -28.01
N PRO A 120 -42.80 -15.12 -28.97
CA PRO A 120 -44.17 -15.05 -29.46
C PRO A 120 -44.39 -16.15 -30.51
N ALA A 121 -45.46 -16.93 -30.34
CA ALA A 121 -45.90 -17.92 -31.30
C ALA A 121 -46.51 -17.23 -32.54
N THR A 122 -45.86 -17.35 -33.70
CA THR A 122 -46.44 -16.95 -34.99
C THR A 122 -46.93 -18.18 -35.75
N GLY A 123 -48.24 -18.22 -35.99
CA GLY A 123 -48.91 -19.26 -36.76
C GLY A 123 -48.61 -19.22 -38.26
N ALA A 124 -48.65 -20.39 -38.89
CA ALA A 124 -48.68 -20.57 -40.35
C ALA A 124 -50.11 -20.32 -40.89
N PRO A 125 -50.30 -20.04 -42.20
CA PRO A 125 -50.40 -21.16 -43.16
C PRO A 125 -49.93 -20.88 -44.61
N GLY A 126 -49.71 -21.95 -45.38
CA GLY A 126 -49.95 -22.00 -46.84
C GLY A 126 -48.72 -22.07 -47.77
N GLY A 127 -48.46 -23.24 -48.38
CA GLY A 127 -47.54 -23.40 -49.53
C GLY A 127 -48.21 -23.04 -50.88
N PRO A 128 -47.77 -23.54 -52.06
CA PRO A 128 -46.55 -24.32 -52.35
C PRO A 128 -45.79 -23.91 -53.66
N ALA A 129 -44.67 -24.62 -53.89
CA ALA A 129 -44.18 -25.14 -55.19
C ALA A 129 -43.19 -24.35 -56.09
N ALA A 130 -42.34 -25.16 -56.75
CA ALA A 130 -41.42 -24.95 -57.87
C ALA A 130 -40.09 -24.23 -57.55
N GLY A 131 -38.90 -24.73 -57.89
CA GLY A 131 -38.50 -25.90 -58.67
C GLY A 131 -36.99 -25.85 -58.97
N ALA A 132 -36.43 -27.01 -59.31
CA ALA A 132 -35.15 -27.28 -60.01
C ALA A 132 -33.79 -27.08 -59.28
N GLU A 133 -33.13 -28.23 -59.08
CA GLU A 133 -31.69 -28.52 -58.91
C GLU A 133 -30.81 -28.08 -60.14
N PRO A 134 -29.50 -28.42 -60.25
CA PRO A 134 -28.37 -28.13 -59.36
C PRO A 134 -27.08 -27.68 -60.15
N THR A 135 -26.09 -27.07 -59.44
CA THR A 135 -24.60 -27.03 -59.62
C THR A 135 -23.94 -26.88 -61.03
N PRO A 136 -22.60 -26.77 -61.21
CA PRO A 136 -21.42 -27.10 -60.37
C PRO A 136 -20.86 -25.96 -59.50
#